data_AF-A0A7J3A765-F1
#
_entry.id   AF-A0A7J3A765-F1
#
_cell.length_a   1.000
_cell.length_b   1.000
_cell.length_c   1.000
_cell.angle_alpha   90.00
_cell.angle_beta   90.00
_cell.angle_gamma   90.00
#
_symmetry.space_group_name_H-M   'P 1'
#
loop_
_entity.id
_entity.type
_entity.pdbx_description
1 polymer ?
#
loop_
_entity_poly.entity_id
_entity_poly.type
_entity_poly.pdbx_seq_one_letter_code
_entity_poly.pdbx_strand_id
1 'polypeptide(L)'
;MGVKQRTSNTLKEIPFVPTPYPVVEKMLQLAAVKPDEVVYDLGAGDGRIVFTAVNKFSAKGVAVELDPWRSSLIREKVIRLGLKERIEVRQENFFQTRLRGADVVTLYLLPEANRLLSKKLLEELPRGARVVAHDYPVPGWRPLEVLHVKCDGKIRTLYLYQPKLMKRF
;
A
#
# COMPACT_ATOMS: atom_id res chain seq x y z
N MET A 1 -40.31 4.61 -9.33
CA MET A 1 -39.61 5.71 -8.61
C MET A 1 -38.26 5.19 -8.15
N GLY A 2 -37.17 5.71 -8.72
CA GLY A 2 -35.83 5.14 -8.57
C GLY A 2 -35.23 5.38 -7.19
N VAL A 3 -34.78 4.30 -6.55
CA VAL A 3 -33.94 4.35 -5.36
C VAL A 3 -32.56 4.83 -5.81
N LYS A 4 -32.24 6.10 -5.57
CA LYS A 4 -30.87 6.63 -5.72
C LYS A 4 -29.97 5.85 -4.75
N GLN A 5 -29.08 5.03 -5.28
CA GLN A 5 -27.97 4.48 -4.50
C GLN A 5 -27.15 5.64 -3.95
N ARG A 6 -27.15 5.82 -2.63
CA ARG A 6 -26.18 6.67 -1.94
C ARG A 6 -24.83 5.97 -2.06
N THR A 7 -24.03 6.32 -3.06
CA THR A 7 -22.59 6.09 -3.04
C THR A 7 -22.02 6.99 -1.95
N SER A 8 -21.93 6.46 -0.72
CA SER A 8 -21.38 7.21 0.40
C SER A 8 -19.94 7.62 0.09
N ASN A 9 -19.66 8.91 0.19
CA ASN A 9 -18.35 9.54 0.00
C ASN A 9 -17.34 9.19 1.13
N THR A 10 -17.53 8.07 1.81
CA THR A 10 -16.92 7.70 3.11
C THR A 10 -15.41 7.56 3.08
N LEU A 11 -14.79 7.33 1.92
CA LEU A 11 -13.33 7.28 1.80
C LEU A 11 -12.66 8.66 1.89
N LYS A 12 -13.36 9.75 1.54
CA LYS A 12 -12.81 11.12 1.61
C LYS A 12 -12.66 11.66 3.03
N GLU A 13 -13.40 11.11 3.98
CA GLU A 13 -13.46 11.59 5.37
C GLU A 13 -12.42 10.92 6.29
N ILE A 14 -11.63 9.96 5.79
CA ILE A 14 -10.60 9.31 6.59
C ILE A 14 -9.39 10.26 6.71
N PRO A 15 -8.98 10.63 7.94
CA PRO A 15 -7.87 11.54 8.13
C PRO A 15 -6.57 10.93 7.60
N PHE A 16 -5.76 11.77 6.95
CA PHE A 16 -4.42 11.38 6.54
C PHE A 16 -3.51 11.24 7.77
N VAL A 17 -3.14 10.01 8.11
CA VAL A 17 -2.13 9.72 9.12
C VAL A 17 -0.98 9.01 8.43
N PRO A 18 0.20 9.65 8.31
CA PRO A 18 1.29 9.03 7.59
C PRO A 18 2.04 7.98 8.44
N THR A 19 2.56 6.95 7.77
CA THR A 19 3.56 6.05 8.36
C THR A 19 4.88 6.80 8.61
N PRO A 20 5.49 6.76 9.81
CA PRO A 20 6.81 7.35 10.06
C PRO A 20 7.89 6.75 9.16
N TYR A 21 8.85 7.55 8.68
CA TYR A 21 9.90 7.07 7.77
C TYR A 21 10.68 5.84 8.26
N PRO A 22 11.07 5.73 9.54
CA PRO A 22 11.72 4.51 10.04
C PRO A 22 10.83 3.26 9.89
N VAL A 23 9.51 3.42 10.06
CA VAL A 23 8.54 2.33 9.89
C VAL A 23 8.34 2.00 8.42
N VAL A 24 8.30 3.01 7.53
CA VAL A 24 8.28 2.79 6.06
C VAL A 24 9.47 1.96 5.61
N GLU A 25 10.67 2.29 6.08
CA GLU A 25 11.87 1.53 5.73
C GLU A 25 11.80 0.10 6.26
N LYS A 26 11.32 -0.10 7.49
CA LYS A 26 11.10 -1.44 8.05
C LYS A 26 10.05 -2.25 7.30
N MET A 27 8.98 -1.61 6.81
CA MET A 27 7.99 -2.25 5.94
C MET A 27 8.63 -2.79 4.66
N LEU A 28 9.46 -1.99 4.00
CA LEU A 28 10.13 -2.37 2.75
C LEU A 28 11.25 -3.42 2.99
N GLN A 29 11.98 -3.32 4.10
CA GLN A 29 12.95 -4.34 4.51
C GLN A 29 12.27 -5.68 4.81
N LEU A 30 11.17 -5.67 5.56
CA LEU A 30 10.39 -6.85 5.91
C LEU A 30 9.83 -7.54 4.65
N ALA A 31 9.35 -6.76 3.68
CA ALA A 31 8.94 -7.31 2.38
C ALA A 31 10.12 -7.78 1.51
N ALA A 32 11.36 -7.59 1.94
CA ALA A 32 12.57 -7.87 1.18
C ALA A 32 12.49 -7.29 -0.25
N VAL A 33 12.08 -6.02 -0.36
CA VAL A 33 11.97 -5.34 -1.66
C VAL A 33 13.31 -5.37 -2.38
N LYS A 34 13.31 -5.79 -3.64
CA LYS A 34 14.49 -5.88 -4.50
C LYS A 34 14.51 -4.77 -5.54
N PRO A 35 15.69 -4.50 -6.14
CA PRO A 35 15.78 -3.63 -7.30
C PRO A 35 14.81 -4.06 -8.40
N ASP A 36 14.23 -3.07 -9.08
CA ASP A 36 13.29 -3.19 -10.20
C ASP A 36 11.94 -3.87 -9.91
N GLU A 37 11.72 -4.39 -8.70
CA GLU A 37 10.38 -4.81 -8.25
C GLU A 37 9.41 -3.62 -8.19
N VAL A 38 8.13 -3.88 -8.47
CA VAL A 38 7.10 -2.85 -8.46
C VAL A 38 6.35 -2.86 -7.13
N VAL A 39 6.54 -1.79 -6.36
CA VAL A 39 5.86 -1.55 -5.08
C VAL A 39 4.59 -0.74 -5.30
N TYR A 40 3.45 -1.31 -4.96
CA TYR A 40 2.16 -0.63 -4.94
C TYR A 40 1.86 -0.13 -3.52
N ASP A 41 1.54 1.16 -3.40
CA ASP A 41 1.05 1.75 -2.15
C ASP A 41 -0.42 2.15 -2.32
N LEU A 42 -1.31 1.44 -1.60
CA LEU A 42 -2.76 1.61 -1.71
C LEU A 42 -3.23 2.62 -0.67
N GLY A 43 -3.62 3.81 -1.12
CA GLY A 43 -3.84 4.96 -0.24
C GLY A 43 -2.54 5.71 0.04
N ALA A 44 -1.82 6.07 -1.03
CA ALA A 44 -0.43 6.51 -0.95
C ALA A 44 -0.18 7.82 -0.19
N GLY A 45 -1.20 8.64 0.05
CA GLY A 45 -1.09 9.83 0.89
C GLY A 45 -0.14 10.88 0.30
N ASP A 46 1.04 11.04 0.90
CA ASP A 46 2.10 11.92 0.39
C ASP A 46 3.15 11.18 -0.47
N GLY A 47 2.90 9.90 -0.77
CA GLY A 47 3.73 9.03 -1.58
C GLY A 47 5.01 8.55 -0.88
N ARG A 48 5.18 8.79 0.42
CA ARG A 48 6.45 8.51 1.12
C ARG A 48 6.94 7.07 0.98
N ILE A 49 6.04 6.09 0.89
CA ILE A 49 6.43 4.68 0.74
C ILE A 49 7.03 4.45 -0.65
N VAL A 50 6.36 4.86 -1.72
CA VAL A 50 6.89 4.70 -3.08
C VAL A 50 8.17 5.49 -3.31
N PHE A 51 8.29 6.70 -2.76
CA PHE A 51 9.55 7.46 -2.83
C PHE A 51 10.67 6.74 -2.08
N THR A 52 10.40 6.14 -0.93
CA THR A 52 11.41 5.39 -0.17
C THR A 52 11.81 4.11 -0.92
N ALA A 53 10.84 3.40 -1.51
CA ALA A 53 11.10 2.22 -2.32
C ALA A 53 12.03 2.52 -3.51
N VAL A 54 11.75 3.59 -4.25
CA VAL A 54 12.61 4.00 -5.39
C VAL A 54 13.99 4.46 -4.92
N ASN A 55 14.06 5.31 -3.90
CA ASN A 55 15.33 5.94 -3.52
C ASN A 55 16.27 5.03 -2.72
N LYS A 56 15.73 4.12 -1.91
CA LYS A 56 16.56 3.27 -1.01
C LYS A 56 16.69 1.82 -1.48
N PHE A 57 15.72 1.32 -2.24
CA PHE A 57 15.68 -0.09 -2.65
C PHE A 57 15.85 -0.26 -4.17
N SER A 58 16.03 0.84 -4.91
CA SER A 58 16.11 0.83 -6.38
C SER A 58 14.91 0.12 -7.03
N ALA A 59 13.76 0.15 -6.37
CA ALA A 59 12.51 -0.42 -6.87
C ALA A 59 11.83 0.55 -7.86
N LYS A 60 10.67 0.15 -8.37
CA LYS A 60 9.68 1.02 -9.01
C LYS A 60 8.49 1.19 -8.07
N GLY A 61 7.72 2.25 -8.27
CA GLY A 61 6.59 2.59 -7.41
C GLY A 61 5.32 2.86 -8.20
N VAL A 62 4.18 2.41 -7.66
CA VAL A 62 2.84 2.83 -8.10
C VAL A 62 2.11 3.39 -6.89
N ALA A 63 1.95 4.71 -6.85
CA ALA A 63 1.17 5.40 -5.83
C ALA A 63 -0.29 5.46 -6.25
N VAL A 64 -1.17 4.77 -5.52
CA VAL A 64 -2.62 4.82 -5.74
C VAL A 64 -3.25 5.72 -4.69
N GLU A 65 -3.80 6.86 -5.10
CA GLU A 65 -4.37 7.85 -4.19
C GLU A 65 -5.68 8.40 -4.76
N LEU A 66 -6.76 8.36 -3.98
CA LEU A 66 -8.09 8.79 -4.41
C LEU A 66 -8.22 10.31 -4.41
N ASP A 67 -7.56 10.97 -3.46
CA ASP A 67 -7.64 12.42 -3.28
C ASP A 67 -6.90 13.16 -4.43
N PRO A 68 -7.60 14.00 -5.21
CA PRO A 68 -7.00 14.71 -6.35
C PRO A 68 -5.87 15.65 -5.92
N TRP A 69 -5.98 16.28 -4.75
CA TRP A 69 -4.96 17.19 -4.26
C TRP A 69 -3.66 16.45 -3.91
N ARG A 70 -3.75 15.41 -3.08
CA ARG A 70 -2.59 14.58 -2.71
C ARG A 70 -1.94 13.89 -3.91
N SER A 71 -2.73 13.30 -4.80
CA SER A 71 -2.19 12.69 -6.02
C SER A 71 -1.48 13.71 -6.92
N SER A 72 -1.96 14.96 -6.99
CA SER A 72 -1.28 16.05 -7.71
C SER A 72 0.05 16.41 -7.07
N LEU A 73 0.11 16.54 -5.73
CA LEU A 73 1.36 16.78 -4.99
C LEU A 73 2.41 15.67 -5.22
N ILE A 74 1.97 14.40 -5.26
CA ILE A 74 2.87 13.29 -5.59
C ILE A 74 3.39 13.45 -7.02
N ARG A 75 2.52 13.71 -8.00
CA ARG A 75 2.93 13.92 -9.41
C ARG A 75 3.94 15.06 -9.55
N GLU A 76 3.67 16.21 -8.95
CA GLU A 76 4.60 17.36 -8.98
C GLU A 76 5.96 17.00 -8.41
N LYS A 77 6.00 16.26 -7.29
CA LYS A 77 7.24 15.78 -6.69
C LYS A 77 7.96 14.77 -7.58
N VAL A 78 7.24 13.85 -8.23
CA VAL A 78 7.81 12.91 -9.21
C VAL A 78 8.47 13.66 -10.37
N ILE A 79 7.79 14.69 -10.92
CA ILE A 79 8.32 15.52 -12.01
C ILE A 79 9.58 16.26 -11.57
N ARG A 80 9.50 16.96 -10.44
CA ARG A 80 10.60 17.77 -9.89
C ARG A 80 11.84 16.95 -9.59
N LEU A 81 11.69 15.70 -9.18
CA LEU A 81 12.79 14.78 -8.88
C LEU A 81 13.25 13.95 -10.10
N GLY A 82 12.63 14.11 -11.27
CA GLY A 82 12.99 13.35 -12.47
C GLY A 82 12.64 11.86 -12.39
N LEU A 83 11.65 11.47 -11.58
CA LEU A 83 11.32 10.07 -11.27
C LEU A 83 10.18 9.50 -12.13
N LYS A 84 9.83 10.13 -13.26
CA LYS A 84 8.68 9.73 -14.11
C LYS A 84 8.75 8.29 -14.59
N GLU A 85 9.95 7.78 -14.89
CA GLU A 85 10.17 6.40 -15.35
C GLU A 85 10.18 5.37 -14.20
N ARG A 86 10.14 5.85 -12.94
CA ARG A 86 10.29 5.02 -11.74
C ARG A 86 9.04 5.01 -10.86
N ILE A 87 8.25 6.08 -10.90
CA ILE A 87 7.03 6.23 -10.09
C ILE A 87 5.85 6.59 -11.00
N GLU A 88 4.88 5.68 -11.04
CA GLU A 88 3.56 5.95 -11.59
C GLU A 88 2.64 6.49 -10.49
N VAL A 89 1.82 7.49 -10.81
CA VAL A 89 0.78 8.00 -9.90
C VAL A 89 -0.59 7.74 -10.50
N ARG A 90 -1.41 6.98 -9.81
CA ARG A 90 -2.79 6.66 -10.19
C ARG A 90 -3.75 7.37 -9.27
N GLN A 91 -4.47 8.35 -9.83
CA GLN A 91 -5.55 9.01 -9.10
C GLN A 91 -6.83 8.17 -9.25
N GLU A 92 -7.00 7.16 -8.41
CA GLU A 92 -8.14 6.24 -8.53
C GLU A 92 -8.45 5.56 -7.19
N ASN A 93 -9.58 4.84 -7.17
CA ASN A 93 -9.96 4.02 -6.04
C ASN A 93 -9.15 2.72 -6.03
N PHE A 94 -8.39 2.47 -4.96
CA PHE A 94 -7.58 1.25 -4.82
C PHE A 94 -8.40 -0.06 -4.84
N PHE A 95 -9.71 -0.02 -4.54
CA PHE A 95 -10.59 -1.18 -4.72
C PHE A 95 -10.77 -1.56 -6.20
N GLN A 96 -10.58 -0.61 -7.11
CA GLN A 96 -10.73 -0.78 -8.56
C GLN A 96 -9.39 -0.91 -9.30
N THR A 97 -8.27 -0.50 -8.69
CA THR A 97 -6.93 -0.63 -9.25
C THR A 97 -6.57 -2.07 -9.59
N ARG A 98 -6.07 -2.33 -10.79
CA ARG A 98 -5.56 -3.66 -11.17
C ARG A 98 -4.20 -3.93 -10.52
N LEU A 99 -4.06 -5.08 -9.86
CA LEU A 99 -2.86 -5.42 -9.06
C LEU A 99 -1.92 -6.45 -9.71
N ARG A 100 -2.19 -6.87 -10.95
CA ARG A 100 -1.42 -7.93 -11.64
C ARG A 100 0.06 -7.60 -11.86
N GLY A 101 0.45 -6.33 -11.82
CA GLY A 101 1.83 -5.88 -11.98
C GLY A 101 2.59 -5.66 -10.67
N ALA A 102 1.99 -5.98 -9.51
CA ALA A 102 2.60 -5.74 -8.21
C ALA A 102 3.48 -6.92 -7.76
N ASP A 103 4.73 -6.64 -7.41
CA ASP A 103 5.61 -7.58 -6.70
C ASP A 103 5.46 -7.44 -5.18
N VAL A 104 5.12 -6.23 -4.73
CA VAL A 104 4.90 -5.89 -3.33
C VAL A 104 3.72 -4.92 -3.22
N VAL A 105 2.80 -5.18 -2.30
CA VAL A 105 1.74 -4.24 -1.91
C VAL A 105 1.96 -3.79 -0.48
N THR A 106 1.86 -2.50 -0.23
CA THR A 106 1.92 -1.90 1.11
C THR A 106 0.56 -1.37 1.51
N LEU A 107 0.18 -1.60 2.77
CA LEU A 107 -1.11 -1.22 3.34
C LEU A 107 -0.90 -0.49 4.67
N TYR A 108 -1.40 0.74 4.77
CA TYR A 108 -1.68 1.38 6.05
C TYR A 108 -3.11 1.93 6.03
N LEU A 109 -4.07 1.01 6.19
CA LEU A 109 -5.50 1.25 6.01
C LEU A 109 -6.28 0.78 7.24
N LEU A 110 -7.55 1.18 7.32
CA LEU A 110 -8.46 0.71 8.37
C LEU A 110 -8.80 -0.78 8.21
N PRO A 111 -9.14 -1.48 9.32
CA PRO A 111 -9.46 -2.92 9.30
C PRO A 111 -10.50 -3.32 8.24
N GLU A 112 -11.54 -2.51 8.06
CA GLU A 112 -12.61 -2.78 7.10
C GLU A 112 -12.11 -2.69 5.65
N ALA A 113 -11.20 -1.77 5.35
CA ALA A 113 -10.58 -1.67 4.03
C ALA A 113 -9.70 -2.90 3.74
N ASN A 114 -8.90 -3.34 4.71
CA ASN A 114 -8.11 -4.57 4.59
C ASN A 114 -9.00 -5.80 4.38
N ARG A 115 -10.13 -5.88 5.08
CA ARG A 115 -11.13 -6.96 4.91
C ARG A 115 -11.66 -6.99 3.47
N LEU A 116 -12.09 -5.85 2.95
CA LEU A 116 -12.64 -5.73 1.59
C LEU A 116 -11.58 -5.98 0.51
N LEU A 117 -10.32 -5.61 0.76
CA LEU A 117 -9.20 -5.87 -0.15
C LEU A 117 -8.74 -7.33 -0.15
N SER A 118 -8.96 -8.09 0.93
CA SER A 118 -8.43 -9.45 1.09
C SER A 118 -8.71 -10.37 -0.12
N LYS A 119 -9.95 -10.42 -0.60
CA LYS A 119 -10.34 -11.23 -1.77
C LYS A 119 -9.63 -10.77 -3.03
N LYS A 120 -9.61 -9.46 -3.29
CA LYS A 120 -8.95 -8.86 -4.46
C LYS A 120 -7.44 -9.14 -4.47
N LEU A 121 -6.78 -8.96 -3.32
CA LEU A 121 -5.35 -9.24 -3.16
C LEU A 121 -5.07 -10.74 -3.43
N LEU A 122 -5.92 -11.63 -2.91
CA LEU A 122 -5.77 -13.07 -3.14
C LEU A 122 -5.98 -13.44 -4.62
N GLU A 123 -6.90 -12.81 -5.32
CA GLU A 123 -7.27 -13.14 -6.70
C GLU A 123 -6.29 -12.56 -7.73
N GLU A 124 -5.95 -11.27 -7.59
CA GLU A 124 -5.23 -10.53 -8.62
C GLU A 124 -3.71 -10.55 -8.49
N LEU A 125 -3.17 -10.75 -7.28
CA LEU A 125 -1.73 -10.68 -7.08
C LEU A 125 -1.00 -11.88 -7.72
N PRO A 126 0.18 -11.64 -8.33
CA PRO A 126 1.08 -12.70 -8.78
C PRO A 126 1.47 -13.67 -7.65
N ARG A 127 1.91 -14.87 -8.03
CA ARG A 127 2.25 -15.94 -7.07
C ARG A 127 3.40 -15.58 -6.12
N GLY A 128 4.36 -14.79 -6.59
CA GLY A 128 5.49 -14.31 -5.80
C GLY A 128 5.20 -13.04 -5.00
N ALA A 129 4.05 -12.41 -5.18
CA ALA A 129 3.79 -11.10 -4.61
C ALA A 129 3.67 -11.15 -3.08
N ARG A 130 4.22 -10.13 -2.42
CA ARG A 130 4.14 -9.97 -0.97
C ARG A 130 3.21 -8.83 -0.61
N VAL A 131 2.58 -8.93 0.55
CA VAL A 131 1.79 -7.84 1.13
C VAL A 131 2.37 -7.51 2.49
N VAL A 132 2.65 -6.23 2.73
CA VAL A 132 3.06 -5.72 4.05
C VAL A 132 1.99 -4.76 4.57
N ALA A 133 1.47 -5.04 5.75
CA ALA A 133 0.45 -4.22 6.42
C ALA A 133 0.99 -3.59 7.70
N HIS A 134 0.63 -2.33 7.97
CA HIS A 134 1.02 -1.55 9.13
C HIS A 134 -0.17 -1.40 10.12
N ASP A 135 0.06 -1.79 11.37
CA ASP A 135 -0.81 -1.80 12.55
C ASP A 135 -2.08 -2.67 12.44
N TYR A 136 -2.74 -2.68 11.28
CA TYR A 136 -3.95 -3.44 11.03
C TYR A 136 -3.66 -4.64 10.13
N PRO A 137 -3.83 -5.88 10.63
CA PRO A 137 -3.63 -7.08 9.81
C PRO A 137 -4.72 -7.23 8.74
N VAL A 138 -4.50 -8.13 7.79
CA VAL A 138 -5.55 -8.57 6.86
C VAL A 138 -6.40 -9.65 7.55
N PRO A 139 -7.72 -9.43 7.77
CA PRO A 139 -8.55 -10.40 8.49
C PRO A 139 -8.57 -11.78 7.82
N GLY A 140 -8.49 -12.84 8.63
CA GLY A 140 -8.47 -14.23 8.17
C GLY A 140 -7.15 -14.67 7.53
N TRP A 141 -6.15 -13.79 7.45
CA TRP A 141 -4.83 -14.13 6.92
C TRP A 141 -3.84 -14.41 8.04
N ARG A 142 -3.11 -15.53 7.93
CA ARG A 142 -1.97 -15.81 8.80
C ARG A 142 -0.71 -15.15 8.24
N PRO A 143 -0.06 -14.24 8.99
CA PRO A 143 1.19 -13.63 8.55
C PRO A 143 2.31 -14.68 8.52
N LEU A 144 3.23 -14.50 7.58
CA LEU A 144 4.51 -15.23 7.52
C LEU A 144 5.46 -14.72 8.61
N GLU A 145 5.47 -13.41 8.82
CA GLU A 145 6.29 -12.75 9.82
C GLU A 145 5.52 -11.57 10.43
N VAL A 146 5.75 -11.32 11.71
CA VAL A 146 5.24 -10.17 12.45
C VAL A 146 6.44 -9.45 13.07
N LEU A 147 6.59 -8.17 12.77
CA LEU A 147 7.68 -7.34 13.27
C LEU A 147 7.13 -6.18 14.10
N HIS A 148 7.67 -6.00 15.30
CA HIS A 148 7.35 -4.85 16.15
C HIS A 148 8.44 -3.78 16.02
N VAL A 149 8.02 -2.57 15.67
CA VAL A 149 8.91 -1.42 15.47
C VAL A 149 8.58 -0.35 16.49
N LYS A 150 9.54 -0.01 17.37
CA LYS A 150 9.41 1.11 18.28
C LYS A 150 9.77 2.42 17.54
N CYS A 151 8.82 3.34 17.44
CA CYS A 151 9.00 4.64 16.78
C CYS A 151 8.18 5.70 17.53
N ASP A 152 8.77 6.85 17.83
CA ASP A 152 8.12 7.98 18.51
C ASP A 152 7.41 7.58 19.82
N GLY A 153 8.06 6.72 20.61
CA GLY A 153 7.52 6.21 21.88
C GLY A 153 6.37 5.22 21.74
N LYS A 154 5.95 4.86 20.51
CA LYS A 154 4.88 3.90 20.23
C LYS A 154 5.45 2.62 19.60
N ILE A 155 4.80 1.48 19.87
CA ILE A 155 5.07 0.25 19.14
C ILE A 155 4.12 0.19 17.94
N ARG A 156 4.68 0.04 16.74
CA ARG A 156 3.96 -0.24 15.50
C ARG A 156 4.16 -1.70 15.15
N THR A 157 3.12 -2.35 14.63
CA THR A 157 3.20 -3.76 14.24
C THR A 157 3.11 -3.90 12.74
N LEU A 158 4.06 -4.60 12.14
CA LEU A 158 4.10 -4.88 10.72
C LEU A 158 3.82 -6.36 10.48
N TYR A 159 3.01 -6.64 9.46
CA TYR A 159 2.62 -8.00 9.10
C TYR A 159 3.05 -8.28 7.66
N LEU A 160 3.80 -9.36 7.45
CA LEU A 160 4.18 -9.83 6.12
C LEU A 160 3.28 -10.99 5.71
N TYR A 161 2.81 -10.97 4.47
CA TYR A 161 2.04 -12.04 3.86
C TYR A 161 2.56 -12.37 2.46
N GLN A 162 2.34 -13.61 2.03
CA GLN A 162 2.45 -14.02 0.64
C GLN A 162 1.17 -14.77 0.26
N PRO A 163 0.18 -14.10 -0.38
CA PRO A 163 -1.20 -14.60 -0.48
C PRO A 163 -1.32 -16.00 -1.06
N LYS A 164 -0.49 -16.34 -2.06
CA LYS A 164 -0.54 -17.65 -2.74
C LYS A 164 0.22 -18.77 -2.02
N LEU A 165 0.98 -18.47 -0.95
CA LEU A 165 1.65 -19.49 -0.12
C LEU A 165 0.92 -19.75 1.21
N MET A 166 -0.12 -18.99 1.50
CA MET A 166 -0.90 -19.18 2.71
C MET A 166 -1.66 -20.50 2.63
N LYS A 167 -1.50 -21.34 3.66
CA LYS A 167 -2.29 -22.57 3.80
C LYS A 167 -3.77 -22.19 3.97
N ARG A 168 -4.62 -22.66 3.06
CA ARG A 168 -6.07 -22.66 3.24
C ARG A 168 -6.39 -23.80 4.21
N PHE A 169 -7.04 -23.47 5.32
CA PHE A 169 -7.70 -24.44 6.20
C PHE A 169 -9.21 -24.35 5.95
#